data_AF-A0AAW6E2B4-F1
#
_entry.id   AF-A0AAW6E2B4-F1
#
_cell.length_a   1.000
_cell.length_b   1.000
_cell.length_c   1.000
_cell.angle_alpha   90.00
_cell.angle_beta   90.00
_cell.angle_gamma   90.00
#
_symmetry.space_group_name_H-M   'P 1'
#
loop_
_entity.id
_entity.type
_entity.pdbx_description
1 polymer ?
#
loop_
_entity_poly.entity_id
_entity_poly.type
_entity_poly.pdbx_seq_one_letter_code
_entity_poly.pdbx_strand_id
1 'polypeptide(L)'
;MDKYKIYPKQFRSERIPIEKNTCFFIMPFAEKFDIVYGTIKNGLQDNYICKRVDEISGSIPIINKILVEILKAQFIIVDLSESNPNVFYELGIAHTFKDAQNIFLLKNRNSKVPFDITHLTYLEYDTNNLKYVVAQLKKAISDNKSFSDLNDALDIHGIIDFNHENQEFSLDIIYDVLGEYLTLAVDILNSSSDLNRKDITNFLDFLYVKVKHNFSTLNQSDIKIVLELFFEILLYANKWCNVEVYLNGIFSDFFFCSQLSDSEILAFQTKCALKFANKNAQINIVMPWMINYFKRSKFANIDLNRYSLESFLLTNNFDNINKMICDAICDKDAHIREHFANIIGEKKLYNAKDLLSSQLLCEKNYYSAASIIEALGELRATEKVENILLWIEHNKRDILSTKSHFVLKHTYIALAKLDIQIANQFKADFCNQISD
;
A
#
# COMPACT_ATOMS: atom_id res chain seq x y z
N MET A 1 26.35 25.35 20.67
CA MET A 1 24.93 25.78 20.87
C MET A 1 24.01 24.71 20.28
N ASP A 2 24.41 23.44 20.40
CA ASP A 2 24.00 22.36 19.47
C ASP A 2 23.17 21.26 20.12
N LYS A 3 22.81 21.43 21.40
CA LYS A 3 22.12 20.39 22.16
C LYS A 3 20.60 20.38 21.92
N TYR A 4 20.03 21.48 21.44
CA TYR A 4 18.60 21.65 21.24
C TYR A 4 18.29 22.40 19.94
N LYS A 5 17.27 21.92 19.22
CA LYS A 5 16.76 22.58 18.00
C LYS A 5 15.78 23.67 18.38
N ILE A 6 16.00 24.89 17.92
CA ILE A 6 15.17 26.06 18.32
C ILE A 6 14.56 26.78 17.12
N TYR A 7 14.93 26.39 15.90
CA TYR A 7 14.37 26.94 14.67
C TYR A 7 13.44 25.93 14.00
N PRO A 8 12.22 26.32 13.57
CA PRO A 8 11.27 25.44 12.88
C PRO A 8 11.91 24.63 11.75
N LYS A 9 12.75 25.26 10.91
CA LYS A 9 13.42 24.60 9.79
C LYS A 9 14.26 23.37 10.19
N GLN A 10 14.77 23.32 11.41
CA GLN A 10 15.55 22.18 11.91
C GLN A 10 14.71 20.92 12.18
N PHE A 11 13.37 21.06 12.22
CA PHE A 11 12.43 19.97 12.45
C PHE A 11 11.78 19.42 11.16
N ARG A 12 11.99 20.04 9.99
CA ARG A 12 11.41 19.58 8.72
C ARG A 12 11.75 18.14 8.35
N SER A 13 12.94 17.67 8.73
CA SER A 13 13.40 16.30 8.46
C SER A 13 13.19 15.33 9.63
N GLU A 14 12.61 15.81 10.74
CA GLU A 14 12.38 14.99 11.93
C GLU A 14 11.03 14.29 11.82
N ARG A 15 11.03 12.96 11.92
CA ARG A 15 9.80 12.18 12.02
C ARG A 15 9.35 12.11 13.47
N ILE A 16 8.70 13.18 13.94
CA ILE A 16 8.05 13.21 15.26
C ILE A 16 6.64 12.63 15.09
N PRO A 17 6.34 11.46 15.67
CA PRO A 17 5.01 10.88 15.56
C PRO A 17 3.99 11.73 16.31
N ILE A 18 2.81 11.90 15.71
CA ILE A 18 1.67 12.58 16.33
C ILE A 18 1.12 11.70 17.47
N GLU A 19 0.93 12.28 18.64
CA GLU A 19 0.34 11.62 19.80
C GLU A 19 -1.20 11.74 19.70
N LYS A 20 -1.90 10.62 19.46
CA LYS A 20 -3.36 10.63 19.31
C LYS A 20 -4.09 11.16 20.54
N ASN A 21 -5.21 11.84 20.29
CA ASN A 21 -6.05 12.50 21.27
C ASN A 21 -5.31 13.49 22.18
N THR A 22 -4.25 14.13 21.68
CA THR A 22 -3.56 15.19 22.42
C THR A 22 -3.91 16.57 21.88
N CYS A 23 -4.06 17.53 22.78
CA CYS A 23 -4.28 18.92 22.45
C CYS A 23 -3.18 19.79 23.07
N PHE A 24 -2.57 20.66 22.27
CA PHE A 24 -1.61 21.64 22.78
C PHE A 24 -2.21 23.04 22.76
N PHE A 25 -2.16 23.71 23.90
CA PHE A 25 -2.70 25.05 24.09
C PHE A 25 -1.62 26.11 23.87
N ILE A 26 -1.92 27.05 22.97
CA ILE A 26 -1.14 28.25 22.68
C ILE A 26 -1.96 29.44 23.16
N MET A 27 -1.61 30.02 24.30
CA MET A 27 -2.43 31.07 24.93
C MET A 27 -1.60 31.98 25.84
N PRO A 28 -2.09 33.17 26.18
CA PRO A 28 -1.40 34.03 27.15
C PRO A 28 -1.34 33.40 28.55
N PHE A 29 -0.23 33.61 29.27
CA PHE A 29 -0.02 33.08 30.64
C PHE A 29 -0.60 33.95 31.76
N ALA A 30 -1.32 35.02 31.44
CA ALA A 30 -1.92 35.86 32.48
C ALA A 30 -3.00 35.06 33.23
N GLU A 31 -3.07 35.21 34.56
CA GLU A 31 -3.94 34.41 35.46
C GLU A 31 -5.41 34.30 34.99
N LYS A 32 -5.94 35.35 34.35
CA LYS A 32 -7.31 35.36 33.81
C LYS A 32 -7.57 34.28 32.76
N PHE A 33 -6.52 33.71 32.16
CA PHE A 33 -6.61 32.63 31.19
C PHE A 33 -6.55 31.24 31.84
N ASP A 34 -6.15 31.13 33.11
CA ASP A 34 -6.10 29.84 33.79
C ASP A 34 -7.49 29.24 33.98
N ILE A 35 -8.51 30.08 34.24
CA ILE A 35 -9.90 29.61 34.30
C ILE A 35 -10.42 29.11 32.94
N VAL A 36 -10.02 29.76 31.85
CA VAL A 36 -10.37 29.38 30.48
C VAL A 36 -9.71 28.04 30.17
N TYR A 37 -8.39 27.95 30.35
CA TYR A 37 -7.60 26.74 30.16
C TYR A 37 -8.14 25.58 30.99
N GLY A 38 -8.28 25.76 32.30
CA GLY A 38 -8.74 24.72 33.22
C GLY A 38 -10.15 24.23 32.89
N THR A 39 -11.06 25.13 32.53
CA THR A 39 -12.43 24.73 32.16
C THR A 39 -12.45 23.91 30.86
N ILE A 40 -11.67 24.32 29.85
CA ILE A 40 -11.62 23.61 28.57
C ILE A 40 -10.91 22.26 28.73
N LYS A 41 -9.76 22.24 29.42
CA LYS A 41 -9.02 21.01 29.75
C LYS A 41 -9.91 20.00 30.48
N ASN A 42 -10.61 20.42 31.54
CA ASN A 42 -11.56 19.56 32.25
C ASN A 42 -12.73 19.12 31.36
N GLY A 43 -13.18 19.98 30.46
CA GLY A 43 -14.20 19.64 29.48
C GLY A 43 -13.77 18.52 28.55
N LEU A 44 -12.52 18.51 28.11
CA LEU A 44 -11.99 17.56 27.12
C LEU A 44 -11.37 16.29 27.73
N GLN A 45 -11.11 16.27 29.04
CA GLN A 45 -10.33 15.23 29.73
C GLN A 45 -10.80 13.78 29.52
N ASP A 46 -12.09 13.56 29.23
CA ASP A 46 -12.65 12.22 29.04
C ASP A 46 -12.03 11.50 27.84
N ASN A 47 -11.66 12.27 26.80
CA ASN A 47 -11.17 11.74 25.54
C ASN A 47 -9.81 12.29 25.13
N TYR A 48 -9.36 13.43 25.70
CA TYR A 48 -8.19 14.15 25.24
C TYR A 48 -7.23 14.55 26.35
N ILE A 49 -5.93 14.49 26.06
CA ILE A 49 -4.85 14.96 26.94
C ILE A 49 -4.47 16.37 26.51
N CYS A 50 -4.83 17.36 27.32
CA CYS A 50 -4.53 18.76 27.07
C CYS A 50 -3.27 19.21 27.79
N LYS A 51 -2.30 19.75 27.06
CA LYS A 51 -1.04 20.27 27.59
C LYS A 51 -0.91 21.76 27.31
N ARG A 52 -0.32 22.50 28.25
CA ARG A 52 0.17 23.87 28.07
C ARG A 52 1.66 23.88 28.41
N VAL A 53 2.45 24.75 27.78
CA VAL A 53 3.92 24.67 27.87
C VAL A 53 4.47 24.78 29.30
N ASP A 54 3.80 25.50 30.18
CA ASP A 54 4.16 25.66 31.60
C ASP A 54 3.98 24.36 32.42
N GLU A 55 3.18 23.41 31.95
CA GLU A 55 3.03 22.09 32.56
C GLU A 55 4.17 21.12 32.18
N ILE A 56 4.99 21.48 31.19
CA ILE A 56 6.02 20.60 30.64
C ILE A 56 7.30 20.74 31.48
N SER A 57 7.60 19.68 32.23
CA SER A 57 8.79 19.61 33.08
C SER A 57 10.10 19.57 32.26
N GLY A 58 11.22 19.92 32.91
CA GLY A 58 12.58 19.79 32.37
C GLY A 58 13.27 21.12 32.02
N SER A 59 14.60 21.10 31.97
CA SER A 59 15.46 22.29 31.82
C SER A 59 15.77 22.65 30.35
N ILE A 60 14.94 22.20 29.41
CA ILE A 60 15.08 22.45 27.97
C ILE A 60 14.58 23.86 27.63
N PRO A 61 15.18 24.59 26.66
CA PRO A 61 14.69 25.88 26.22
C PRO A 61 13.19 25.85 25.88
N ILE A 62 12.44 26.86 26.34
CA ILE A 62 10.97 26.90 26.20
C ILE A 62 10.52 26.80 24.75
N ILE A 63 11.23 27.47 23.83
CA ILE A 63 10.91 27.42 22.40
C ILE A 63 11.06 26.01 21.82
N ASN A 64 12.05 25.23 22.27
CA ASN A 64 12.20 23.85 21.83
C ASN A 64 11.01 23.00 22.32
N LYS A 65 10.56 23.20 23.57
CA LYS A 65 9.37 22.51 24.10
C LYS A 65 8.12 22.83 23.28
N ILE A 66 7.90 24.11 22.97
CA ILE A 66 6.77 24.56 22.15
C ILE A 66 6.82 23.92 20.76
N LEU A 67 7.96 23.96 20.08
CA LEU A 67 8.12 23.35 18.76
C LEU A 67 7.84 21.85 18.78
N VAL A 68 8.36 21.14 19.79
CA VAL A 68 8.15 19.71 19.97
C VAL A 68 6.68 19.39 20.23
N GLU A 69 6.00 20.12 21.13
CA GLU A 69 4.58 19.86 21.39
C GLU A 69 3.66 20.28 20.25
N ILE A 70 3.98 21.35 19.51
CA ILE A 70 3.25 21.68 18.28
C ILE A 70 3.34 20.50 17.31
N LEU A 71 4.52 19.91 17.11
CA LEU A 71 4.67 18.77 16.20
C LEU A 71 3.98 17.50 16.72
N LYS A 72 4.12 17.21 18.02
CA LYS A 72 3.54 16.02 18.66
C LYS A 72 2.02 16.07 18.78
N ALA A 73 1.43 17.23 19.04
CA ALA A 73 0.02 17.31 19.36
C ALA A 73 -0.86 16.98 18.15
N GLN A 74 -1.97 16.28 18.36
CA GLN A 74 -2.94 16.05 17.29
C GLN A 74 -3.68 17.34 16.95
N PHE A 75 -4.13 18.07 17.98
CA PHE A 75 -4.87 19.32 17.83
C PHE A 75 -4.15 20.49 18.50
N ILE A 76 -4.19 21.65 17.86
CA ILE A 76 -3.69 22.91 18.40
C ILE A 76 -4.87 23.79 18.75
N ILE A 77 -4.91 24.30 19.99
CA ILE A 77 -5.96 25.22 20.45
C ILE A 77 -5.29 26.54 20.79
N VAL A 78 -5.69 27.62 20.12
CA VAL A 78 -5.03 28.92 20.20
C VAL A 78 -5.98 29.99 20.72
N ASP A 79 -5.62 30.68 21.81
CA ASP A 79 -6.42 31.80 22.34
C ASP A 79 -5.84 33.16 21.91
N LEU A 80 -6.58 33.88 21.07
CA LEU A 80 -6.15 35.14 20.47
C LEU A 80 -6.78 36.38 21.12
N SER A 81 -7.43 36.23 22.28
CA SER A 81 -8.24 37.28 22.90
C SER A 81 -7.50 38.58 23.24
N GLU A 82 -6.18 38.52 23.42
CA GLU A 82 -5.36 39.69 23.77
C GLU A 82 -4.43 40.16 22.66
N SER A 83 -4.47 39.54 21.47
CA SER A 83 -3.51 39.84 20.41
C SER A 83 -2.04 39.73 20.89
N ASN A 84 -1.75 38.70 21.69
CA ASN A 84 -0.43 38.50 22.29
C ASN A 84 0.62 38.15 21.21
N PRO A 85 1.74 38.90 21.09
CA PRO A 85 2.75 38.67 20.06
C PRO A 85 3.37 37.27 20.08
N ASN A 86 3.55 36.67 21.26
CA ASN A 86 4.11 35.32 21.38
C ASN A 86 3.13 34.28 20.87
N VAL A 87 1.84 34.43 21.19
CA VAL A 87 0.78 33.54 20.69
C VAL A 87 0.69 33.62 19.17
N PHE A 88 0.82 34.81 18.56
CA PHE A 88 0.87 34.94 17.10
C PHE A 88 2.09 34.27 16.49
N TYR A 89 3.25 34.39 17.13
CA TYR A 89 4.47 33.73 16.67
C TYR A 89 4.30 32.20 16.66
N GLU A 90 3.76 31.65 17.74
CA GLU A 90 3.50 30.22 17.89
C GLU A 90 2.40 29.72 16.95
N LEU A 91 1.33 30.50 16.73
CA LEU A 91 0.31 30.22 15.71
C LEU A 91 0.89 30.21 14.31
N GLY A 92 1.73 31.19 13.97
CA GLY A 92 2.40 31.26 12.68
C GLY A 92 3.27 30.03 12.43
N ILE A 93 3.93 29.51 13.47
CA ILE A 93 4.65 28.23 13.40
C ILE A 93 3.68 27.06 13.22
N ALA A 94 2.59 26.99 13.98
CA ALA A 94 1.60 25.93 13.87
C ALA A 94 1.03 25.84 12.45
N HIS A 95 0.72 26.97 11.81
CA HIS A 95 0.27 27.05 10.41
C HIS A 95 1.27 26.46 9.40
N THR A 96 2.56 26.34 9.76
CA THR A 96 3.57 25.72 8.86
C THR A 96 3.69 24.20 9.03
N PHE A 97 3.20 23.65 10.13
CA PHE A 97 3.40 22.24 10.50
C PHE A 97 2.10 21.43 10.60
N LYS A 98 0.95 22.10 10.71
CA LYS A 98 -0.33 21.47 10.93
C LYS A 98 -1.33 21.90 9.87
N ASP A 99 -2.14 20.94 9.45
CA ASP A 99 -3.30 21.19 8.60
C ASP A 99 -4.27 22.14 9.30
N ALA A 100 -4.91 23.03 8.53
CA ALA A 100 -5.79 24.06 9.07
C ALA A 100 -6.96 23.48 9.90
N GLN A 101 -7.49 22.31 9.53
CA GLN A 101 -8.55 21.62 10.27
C GLN A 101 -8.14 21.18 11.70
N ASN A 102 -6.84 21.09 12.00
CA ASN A 102 -6.33 20.67 13.30
C ASN A 102 -6.01 21.85 14.22
N ILE A 103 -6.28 23.10 13.78
CA ILE A 103 -6.00 24.32 14.52
C ILE A 103 -7.31 25.03 14.86
N PHE A 104 -7.64 25.07 16.15
CA PHE A 104 -8.85 25.72 16.66
C PHE A 104 -8.52 27.08 17.26
N LEU A 105 -9.08 28.14 16.67
CA LEU A 105 -8.89 29.49 17.16
C LEU A 105 -10.01 29.87 18.12
N LEU A 106 -9.63 30.27 19.33
CA LEU A 106 -10.51 30.81 20.35
C LEU A 106 -10.35 32.32 20.43
N LYS A 107 -11.47 33.01 20.70
CA LYS A 107 -11.42 34.41 21.13
C LYS A 107 -12.54 34.72 22.10
N ASN A 108 -12.25 35.59 23.07
CA ASN A 108 -13.29 36.17 23.89
C ASN A 108 -14.21 36.99 22.97
N ARG A 109 -15.52 36.85 23.12
CA ARG A 109 -16.52 37.52 22.29
C ARG A 109 -16.32 39.04 22.17
N ASN A 110 -15.81 39.68 23.22
CA ASN A 110 -15.59 41.13 23.27
C ASN A 110 -14.19 41.54 22.80
N SER A 111 -13.32 40.59 22.45
CA SER A 111 -11.97 40.88 21.96
C SER A 111 -11.96 41.22 20.47
N LYS A 112 -10.96 42.00 20.09
CA LYS A 112 -10.63 42.28 18.69
C LYS A 112 -9.35 41.54 18.32
N VAL A 113 -9.33 41.02 17.10
CA VAL A 113 -8.15 40.42 16.48
C VAL A 113 -7.63 41.36 15.37
N PRO A 114 -6.35 41.27 14.99
CA PRO A 114 -5.78 42.05 13.89
C PRO A 114 -6.49 41.79 12.56
N PHE A 115 -6.51 42.81 11.69
CA PHE A 115 -7.24 42.80 10.42
C PHE A 115 -6.90 41.58 9.55
N ASP A 116 -5.62 41.24 9.46
CA ASP A 116 -5.12 40.18 8.58
C ASP A 116 -5.65 38.78 8.92
N ILE A 117 -6.11 38.54 10.15
CA ILE A 117 -6.63 37.23 10.58
C ILE A 117 -8.13 37.26 10.93
N THR A 118 -8.79 38.40 10.77
CA THR A 118 -10.22 38.55 11.12
C THR A 118 -11.14 37.60 10.33
N HIS A 119 -10.70 37.19 9.15
CA HIS A 119 -11.45 36.31 8.24
C HIS A 119 -11.39 34.82 8.63
N LEU A 120 -10.50 34.46 9.57
CA LEU A 120 -10.42 33.09 10.08
C LEU A 120 -11.67 32.74 10.90
N THR A 121 -11.95 31.44 11.03
CA THR A 121 -13.07 30.97 11.84
C THR A 121 -12.66 30.89 13.31
N TYR A 122 -13.44 31.52 14.19
CA TYR A 122 -13.18 31.55 15.62
C TYR A 122 -14.31 30.88 16.39
N LEU A 123 -13.95 30.08 17.40
CA LEU A 123 -14.87 29.68 18.45
C LEU A 123 -14.89 30.79 19.51
N GLU A 124 -15.96 31.57 19.51
CA GLU A 124 -16.13 32.64 20.48
C GLU A 124 -16.53 32.09 21.85
N TYR A 125 -15.95 32.67 22.91
CA TYR A 125 -16.33 32.35 24.28
C TYR A 125 -16.69 33.58 25.09
N ASP A 126 -17.56 33.37 26.08
CA ASP A 126 -17.85 34.31 27.16
C ASP A 126 -17.28 33.72 28.45
N THR A 127 -16.55 34.52 29.23
CA THR A 127 -16.00 34.11 30.53
C THR A 127 -17.09 33.64 31.50
N ASN A 128 -18.32 34.13 31.34
CA ASN A 128 -19.47 33.73 32.14
C ASN A 128 -20.12 32.41 31.67
N ASN A 129 -19.76 31.91 30.49
CA ASN A 129 -20.32 30.67 29.92
C ASN A 129 -19.28 29.86 29.12
N LEU A 130 -18.19 29.48 29.79
CA LEU A 130 -17.14 28.66 29.18
C LEU A 130 -17.61 27.25 28.78
N LYS A 131 -18.70 26.74 29.36
CA LYS A 131 -19.27 25.43 28.99
C LYS A 131 -19.70 25.39 27.52
N TYR A 132 -20.14 26.54 26.98
CA TYR A 132 -20.55 26.61 25.58
C TYR A 132 -19.37 26.43 24.62
N VAL A 133 -18.22 27.08 24.87
CA VAL A 133 -17.03 26.89 24.04
C VAL A 133 -16.48 25.46 24.15
N VAL A 134 -16.59 24.82 25.33
CA VAL A 134 -16.24 23.40 25.48
C VAL A 134 -17.10 22.52 24.56
N ALA A 135 -18.41 22.75 24.50
CA ALA A 135 -19.30 21.96 23.65
C ALA A 135 -18.99 22.18 22.16
N GLN A 136 -18.78 23.43 21.75
CA GLN A 136 -18.40 23.77 20.38
C GLN A 136 -17.05 23.14 20.00
N LEU A 137 -16.06 23.22 20.89
CA LEU A 137 -14.75 22.66 20.67
C LEU A 137 -14.78 21.13 20.61
N LYS A 138 -15.55 20.45 21.47
CA LYS A 138 -15.78 19.00 21.37
C LYS A 138 -16.33 18.61 20.00
N LYS A 139 -17.33 19.36 19.52
CA LYS A 139 -17.92 19.15 18.20
C LYS A 139 -16.89 19.38 17.10
N ALA A 140 -16.19 20.51 17.12
CA ALA A 140 -15.19 20.85 16.10
C ALA A 140 -14.03 19.85 16.06
N ILE A 141 -13.54 19.38 17.21
CA ILE A 141 -12.53 18.32 17.28
C ILE A 141 -13.10 17.02 16.71
N SER A 142 -14.33 16.64 17.09
CA SER A 142 -14.97 15.42 16.58
C SER A 142 -15.17 15.46 15.06
N ASP A 143 -15.60 16.59 14.51
CA ASP A 143 -15.85 16.77 13.07
C ASP A 143 -14.53 16.70 12.27
N ASN A 144 -13.42 17.20 12.83
CA ASN A 144 -12.12 17.21 12.16
C ASN A 144 -11.24 15.99 12.46
N LYS A 145 -11.58 15.19 13.48
CA LYS A 145 -10.81 14.01 13.88
C LYS A 145 -10.68 13.01 12.73
N SER A 146 -11.75 12.77 11.98
CA SER A 146 -11.71 11.84 10.85
C SER A 146 -10.75 12.30 9.74
N PHE A 147 -10.60 13.61 9.52
CA PHE A 147 -9.64 14.15 8.55
C PHE A 147 -8.18 13.90 8.99
N SER A 148 -7.87 14.18 10.26
CA SER A 148 -6.56 13.88 10.84
C SER A 148 -6.26 12.39 10.85
N ASP A 149 -7.20 11.56 11.30
CA ASP A 149 -7.03 10.11 11.34
C ASP A 149 -6.90 9.52 9.93
N LEU A 150 -7.51 10.14 8.91
CA LEU A 150 -7.30 9.77 7.52
C LEU A 150 -5.88 10.10 7.07
N ASN A 151 -5.38 11.31 7.35
CA ASN A 151 -4.02 11.70 6.95
C ASN A 151 -2.97 10.75 7.56
N ASP A 152 -3.14 10.40 8.85
CA ASP A 152 -2.32 9.40 9.52
C ASP A 152 -2.43 8.03 8.83
N ALA A 153 -3.64 7.58 8.49
CA ALA A 153 -3.84 6.31 7.80
C ALA A 153 -3.18 6.30 6.41
N LEU A 154 -3.30 7.39 5.67
CA LEU A 154 -2.67 7.55 4.34
C LEU A 154 -1.14 7.52 4.43
N ASP A 155 -0.54 8.10 5.47
CA ASP A 155 0.90 8.02 5.74
C ASP A 155 1.33 6.59 6.09
N ILE A 156 0.63 5.96 7.04
CA ILE A 156 0.94 4.60 7.52
C ILE A 156 0.88 3.59 6.37
N HIS A 157 -0.10 3.73 5.48
CA HIS A 157 -0.27 2.85 4.32
C HIS A 157 0.56 3.29 3.10
N GLY A 158 1.30 4.40 3.19
CA GLY A 158 2.19 4.90 2.14
C GLY A 158 1.45 5.33 0.87
N ILE A 159 0.20 5.78 0.98
CA ILE A 159 -0.62 6.24 -0.14
C ILE A 159 -0.22 7.67 -0.54
N ILE A 160 0.18 8.49 0.43
CA ILE A 160 0.72 9.83 0.20
C ILE A 160 2.14 9.88 0.73
N ASP A 161 3.07 10.40 -0.07
CA ASP A 161 4.43 10.73 0.39
C ASP A 161 4.45 12.20 0.85
N PHE A 162 4.54 12.41 2.17
CA PHE A 162 4.58 13.73 2.81
C PHE A 162 5.87 14.53 2.52
N ASN A 163 6.70 14.10 1.56
CA ASN A 163 7.94 14.79 1.17
C ASN A 163 7.82 15.71 -0.06
N HIS A 164 6.65 15.82 -0.72
CA HIS A 164 6.47 16.62 -1.94
C HIS A 164 5.57 17.86 -1.76
N GLU A 165 5.88 18.94 -2.48
CA GLU A 165 5.25 20.29 -2.37
C GLU A 165 3.79 20.40 -2.85
N ASN A 166 3.15 19.31 -3.32
CA ASN A 166 1.78 19.29 -3.86
C ASN A 166 0.74 18.60 -2.94
N GLN A 167 0.90 18.74 -1.61
CA GLN A 167 0.11 18.03 -0.59
C GLN A 167 -1.38 18.39 -0.55
N GLU A 168 -1.72 19.69 -0.58
CA GLU A 168 -3.11 20.14 -0.36
C GLU A 168 -4.06 19.64 -1.44
N PHE A 169 -3.66 19.70 -2.71
CA PHE A 169 -4.51 19.26 -3.84
C PHE A 169 -4.81 17.75 -3.83
N SER A 170 -3.91 16.93 -3.28
CA SER A 170 -4.11 15.47 -3.24
C SER A 170 -5.12 15.06 -2.16
N LEU A 171 -5.17 15.80 -1.05
CA LEU A 171 -6.09 15.52 0.07
C LEU A 171 -7.53 15.94 -0.26
N ASP A 172 -7.72 17.09 -0.91
CA ASP A 172 -9.05 17.56 -1.32
C ASP A 172 -9.77 16.54 -2.22
N ILE A 173 -9.03 15.92 -3.14
CA ILE A 173 -9.55 14.87 -4.03
C ILE A 173 -9.95 13.63 -3.23
N ILE A 174 -9.13 13.20 -2.27
CA ILE A 174 -9.45 12.06 -1.40
C ILE A 174 -10.72 12.36 -0.58
N TYR A 175 -10.82 13.55 -0.01
CA TYR A 175 -12.00 13.95 0.75
C TYR A 175 -13.26 14.00 -0.12
N ASP A 176 -13.18 14.50 -1.37
CA ASP A 176 -14.31 14.45 -2.31
C ASP A 176 -14.70 13.02 -2.71
N VAL A 177 -13.71 12.14 -2.91
CA VAL A 177 -13.94 10.75 -3.26
C VAL A 177 -14.65 10.00 -2.14
N LEU A 178 -14.22 10.20 -0.89
CA LEU A 178 -14.79 9.50 0.27
C LEU A 178 -16.12 10.12 0.71
N GLY A 179 -16.27 11.44 0.60
CA GLY A 179 -17.48 12.17 0.94
C GLY A 179 -17.98 11.84 2.36
N GLU A 180 -19.26 11.47 2.48
CA GLU A 180 -19.87 11.12 3.76
C GLU A 180 -19.30 9.85 4.41
N TYR A 181 -18.60 9.01 3.65
CA TYR A 181 -18.02 7.75 4.12
C TYR A 181 -16.61 7.89 4.67
N LEU A 182 -16.10 9.13 4.80
CA LEU A 182 -14.73 9.40 5.28
C LEU A 182 -14.43 8.68 6.61
N THR A 183 -15.32 8.78 7.60
CA THR A 183 -15.14 8.10 8.90
C THR A 183 -15.09 6.57 8.75
N LEU A 184 -15.98 5.99 7.92
CA LEU A 184 -16.00 4.55 7.69
C LEU A 184 -14.73 4.07 6.96
N ALA A 185 -14.22 4.86 6.02
CA ALA A 185 -12.97 4.56 5.33
C ALA A 185 -11.78 4.55 6.31
N VAL A 186 -11.71 5.54 7.21
CA VAL A 186 -10.71 5.59 8.28
C VAL A 186 -10.80 4.37 9.18
N ASP A 187 -12.01 3.98 9.59
CA ASP A 187 -12.22 2.81 10.43
C ASP A 187 -11.79 1.50 9.75
N ILE A 188 -12.07 1.34 8.45
CA ILE A 188 -11.60 0.20 7.66
C ILE A 188 -10.07 0.17 7.62
N LEU A 189 -9.43 1.30 7.27
CA LEU A 189 -7.97 1.40 7.12
C LEU A 189 -7.23 1.20 8.45
N ASN A 190 -7.81 1.63 9.56
CA ASN A 190 -7.26 1.42 10.91
C ASN A 190 -7.61 0.05 11.50
N SER A 191 -8.40 -0.75 10.79
CA SER A 191 -8.90 -2.04 11.24
C SER A 191 -9.69 -2.01 12.56
N SER A 192 -10.50 -0.98 12.75
CA SER A 192 -11.39 -0.80 13.89
C SER A 192 -12.29 -2.03 14.13
N SER A 193 -12.63 -2.33 15.39
CA SER A 193 -13.54 -3.43 15.72
C SER A 193 -14.99 -3.09 15.38
N ASP A 194 -15.82 -4.11 15.20
CA ASP A 194 -17.30 -4.00 15.18
C ASP A 194 -17.92 -3.21 14.01
N LEU A 195 -17.26 -3.17 12.86
CA LEU A 195 -17.82 -2.56 11.66
C LEU A 195 -18.96 -3.40 11.04
N ASN A 196 -20.03 -2.71 10.62
CA ASN A 196 -21.19 -3.34 10.03
C ASN A 196 -20.94 -3.71 8.57
N ARG A 197 -21.05 -5.00 8.24
CA ARG A 197 -20.86 -5.53 6.88
C ARG A 197 -21.70 -4.81 5.83
N LYS A 198 -22.97 -4.48 6.12
CA LYS A 198 -23.88 -3.84 5.16
C LYS A 198 -23.42 -2.42 4.82
N ASP A 199 -22.99 -1.68 5.82
CA ASP A 199 -22.50 -0.30 5.63
C ASP A 199 -21.20 -0.30 4.83
N ILE A 200 -20.30 -1.25 5.10
CA ILE A 200 -19.09 -1.45 4.29
C ILE A 200 -19.46 -1.80 2.84
N THR A 201 -20.38 -2.74 2.60
CA THR A 201 -20.77 -3.09 1.23
C THR A 201 -21.38 -1.90 0.48
N ASN A 202 -22.28 -1.13 1.11
CA ASN A 202 -22.83 0.09 0.51
C ASN A 202 -21.73 1.11 0.18
N PHE A 203 -20.76 1.28 1.08
CA PHE A 203 -19.62 2.15 0.85
C PHE A 203 -18.75 1.66 -0.31
N LEU A 204 -18.44 0.37 -0.40
CA LEU A 204 -17.65 -0.17 -1.50
C LEU A 204 -18.36 -0.05 -2.85
N ASP A 205 -19.68 -0.23 -2.89
CA ASP A 205 -20.49 -0.01 -4.10
C ASP A 205 -20.44 1.47 -4.53
N PHE A 206 -20.64 2.39 -3.59
CA PHE A 206 -20.50 3.83 -3.83
C PHE A 206 -19.11 4.17 -4.35
N LEU A 207 -18.07 3.71 -3.66
CA LEU A 207 -16.68 4.02 -3.98
C LEU A 207 -16.28 3.46 -5.35
N TYR A 208 -16.68 2.23 -5.68
CA TYR A 208 -16.43 1.62 -6.98
C TYR A 208 -16.98 2.49 -8.13
N VAL A 209 -18.21 2.98 -8.00
CA VAL A 209 -18.84 3.85 -9.01
C VAL A 209 -18.17 5.23 -9.05
N LYS A 210 -17.90 5.85 -7.89
CA LYS A 210 -17.26 7.16 -7.78
C LYS A 210 -15.86 7.16 -8.41
N VAL A 211 -15.06 6.12 -8.18
CA VAL A 211 -13.73 5.96 -8.79
C VAL A 211 -13.82 5.81 -10.31
N LYS A 212 -14.77 5.02 -10.85
CA LYS A 212 -14.97 4.90 -12.30
C LYS A 212 -15.33 6.24 -12.94
N HIS A 213 -16.18 7.03 -12.30
CA HIS A 213 -16.55 8.37 -12.80
C HIS A 213 -15.33 9.31 -12.85
N ASN A 214 -14.45 9.21 -11.86
CA ASN A 214 -13.27 10.07 -11.75
C ASN A 214 -12.22 9.85 -12.85
N PHE A 215 -12.25 8.72 -13.57
CA PHE A 215 -11.37 8.52 -14.73
C PHE A 215 -11.59 9.53 -15.87
N SER A 216 -12.76 10.16 -15.91
CA SER A 216 -13.10 11.16 -16.93
C SER A 216 -12.82 12.60 -16.50
N THR A 217 -12.65 12.85 -15.19
CA THR A 217 -12.55 14.19 -14.60
C THR A 217 -11.18 14.50 -14.04
N LEU A 218 -10.45 13.50 -13.56
CA LEU A 218 -9.16 13.67 -12.92
C LEU A 218 -8.00 13.51 -13.91
N ASN A 219 -6.89 14.17 -13.61
CA ASN A 219 -5.64 13.94 -14.34
C ASN A 219 -5.01 12.59 -13.91
N GLN A 220 -3.95 12.19 -14.59
CA GLN A 220 -3.30 10.91 -14.36
C GLN A 220 -2.68 10.74 -12.97
N SER A 221 -2.06 11.77 -12.39
CA SER A 221 -1.46 11.68 -11.06
C SER A 221 -2.52 11.48 -9.98
N ASP A 222 -3.66 12.13 -10.13
CA ASP A 222 -4.75 12.07 -9.17
C ASP A 222 -5.48 10.72 -9.27
N ILE A 223 -5.69 10.20 -10.48
CA ILE A 223 -6.20 8.83 -10.69
C ILE A 223 -5.34 7.81 -9.97
N LYS A 224 -4.02 7.95 -10.01
CA LYS A 224 -3.10 7.04 -9.31
C LYS A 224 -3.37 7.04 -7.80
N ILE A 225 -3.47 8.20 -7.17
CA ILE A 225 -3.71 8.32 -5.72
C ILE A 225 -5.06 7.70 -5.35
N VAL A 226 -6.10 8.01 -6.12
CA VAL A 226 -7.46 7.48 -5.92
C VAL A 226 -7.49 5.95 -6.04
N LEU A 227 -6.79 5.38 -7.03
CA LEU A 227 -6.67 3.93 -7.18
C LEU A 227 -5.86 3.28 -6.06
N GLU A 228 -4.77 3.90 -5.61
CA GLU A 228 -3.96 3.40 -4.51
C GLU A 228 -4.77 3.35 -3.20
N LEU A 229 -5.54 4.41 -2.91
CA LEU A 229 -6.51 4.43 -1.80
C LEU A 229 -7.58 3.36 -1.96
N PHE A 230 -8.19 3.25 -3.14
CA PHE A 230 -9.27 2.30 -3.40
C PHE A 230 -8.82 0.85 -3.19
N PHE A 231 -7.64 0.48 -3.70
CA PHE A 231 -7.09 -0.85 -3.52
C PHE A 231 -6.75 -1.15 -2.05
N GLU A 232 -6.27 -0.16 -1.29
CA GLU A 232 -6.02 -0.32 0.15
C GLU A 232 -7.33 -0.56 0.92
N ILE A 233 -8.37 0.25 0.64
CA ILE A 233 -9.68 0.09 1.26
C ILE A 233 -10.25 -1.30 0.96
N LEU A 234 -10.19 -1.77 -0.29
CA LEU A 234 -10.65 -3.13 -0.63
C LEU A 234 -9.88 -4.21 0.13
N LEU A 235 -8.56 -4.07 0.26
CA LEU A 235 -7.72 -5.04 0.96
C LEU A 235 -8.12 -5.16 2.44
N TYR A 236 -8.30 -4.04 3.13
CA TYR A 236 -8.70 -4.05 4.55
C TYR A 236 -10.17 -4.45 4.72
N ALA A 237 -11.08 -3.95 3.88
CA ALA A 237 -12.50 -4.27 3.93
C ALA A 237 -12.78 -5.78 3.75
N ASN A 238 -11.89 -6.49 3.07
CA ASN A 238 -11.93 -7.95 2.91
C ASN A 238 -12.05 -8.73 4.25
N LYS A 239 -11.68 -8.11 5.38
CA LYS A 239 -11.86 -8.72 6.71
C LYS A 239 -13.33 -8.81 7.14
N TRP A 240 -14.21 -7.93 6.66
CA TRP A 240 -15.61 -7.86 7.07
C TRP A 240 -16.61 -8.18 5.95
N CYS A 241 -16.24 -8.03 4.68
CA CYS A 241 -17.13 -8.28 3.54
C CYS A 241 -16.42 -8.99 2.38
N ASN A 242 -17.22 -9.57 1.48
CA ASN A 242 -16.72 -10.13 0.24
C ASN A 242 -16.39 -9.00 -0.75
N VAL A 243 -15.14 -8.95 -1.23
CA VAL A 243 -14.66 -7.96 -2.21
C VAL A 243 -14.44 -8.51 -3.62
N GLU A 244 -14.78 -9.79 -3.85
CA GLU A 244 -14.53 -10.52 -5.10
C GLU A 244 -15.15 -9.83 -6.33
N VAL A 245 -16.35 -9.27 -6.20
CA VAL A 245 -17.05 -8.59 -7.31
C VAL A 245 -16.22 -7.40 -7.82
N TYR A 246 -15.66 -6.59 -6.90
CA TYR A 246 -14.85 -5.44 -7.25
C TYR A 246 -13.51 -5.87 -7.86
N LEU A 247 -12.86 -6.89 -7.31
CA LEU A 247 -11.60 -7.42 -7.87
C LEU A 247 -11.79 -7.99 -9.27
N ASN A 248 -12.85 -8.78 -9.49
CA ASN A 248 -13.17 -9.30 -10.82
C ASN A 248 -13.41 -8.15 -11.81
N GLY A 249 -14.10 -7.08 -11.40
CA GLY A 249 -14.22 -5.85 -12.19
C GLY A 249 -12.87 -5.23 -12.52
N ILE A 250 -12.00 -5.02 -11.52
CA ILE A 250 -10.66 -4.44 -11.69
C ILE A 250 -9.83 -5.21 -12.72
N PHE A 251 -9.89 -6.54 -12.69
CA PHE A 251 -9.17 -7.42 -13.62
C PHE A 251 -9.89 -7.67 -14.95
N SER A 252 -11.05 -7.04 -15.18
CA SER A 252 -11.81 -7.13 -16.43
C SER A 252 -12.15 -5.76 -17.03
N ASP A 253 -13.30 -5.19 -16.69
CA ASP A 253 -13.94 -4.07 -17.38
C ASP A 253 -13.91 -2.72 -16.63
N PHE A 254 -13.32 -2.70 -15.42
CA PHE A 254 -13.29 -1.50 -14.58
C PHE A 254 -12.70 -0.28 -15.28
N PHE A 255 -11.68 -0.48 -16.11
CA PHE A 255 -10.96 0.60 -16.78
C PHE A 255 -11.49 0.96 -18.17
N PHE A 256 -12.56 0.33 -18.67
CA PHE A 256 -13.02 0.50 -20.06
C PHE A 256 -13.38 1.94 -20.45
N CYS A 257 -13.85 2.76 -19.50
CA CYS A 257 -14.18 4.17 -19.75
C CYS A 257 -13.05 5.14 -19.36
N SER A 258 -11.86 4.64 -19.04
CA SER A 258 -10.73 5.47 -18.65
C SER A 258 -9.95 5.97 -19.87
N GLN A 259 -9.26 7.11 -19.72
CA GLN A 259 -8.31 7.62 -20.71
C GLN A 259 -6.91 6.97 -20.60
N LEU A 260 -6.77 5.95 -19.75
CA LEU A 260 -5.51 5.27 -19.51
C LEU A 260 -5.15 4.35 -20.69
N SER A 261 -3.87 4.30 -21.03
CA SER A 261 -3.32 3.30 -21.95
C SER A 261 -3.37 1.89 -21.35
N ASP A 262 -3.35 0.88 -22.23
CA ASP A 262 -3.29 -0.52 -21.80
C ASP A 262 -2.10 -0.79 -20.86
N SER A 263 -0.93 -0.18 -21.10
CA SER A 263 0.23 -0.35 -20.23
C SER A 263 0.02 0.22 -18.83
N GLU A 264 -0.69 1.34 -18.71
CA GLU A 264 -1.01 1.96 -17.42
C GLU A 264 -2.04 1.13 -16.66
N ILE A 265 -3.09 0.66 -17.36
CA ILE A 265 -4.09 -0.25 -16.79
C ILE A 265 -3.42 -1.50 -16.22
N LEU A 266 -2.50 -2.09 -16.99
CA LEU A 266 -1.75 -3.27 -16.55
C LEU A 266 -0.85 -2.98 -15.36
N ALA A 267 -0.24 -1.79 -15.29
CA ALA A 267 0.53 -1.39 -14.13
C ALA A 267 -0.36 -1.29 -12.87
N PHE A 268 -1.56 -0.72 -12.98
CA PHE A 268 -2.51 -0.63 -11.86
C PHE A 268 -3.05 -2.00 -11.44
N GLN A 269 -3.42 -2.86 -12.40
CA GLN A 269 -3.83 -4.23 -12.11
C GLN A 269 -2.70 -5.03 -11.44
N THR A 270 -1.46 -4.88 -11.91
CA THR A 270 -0.26 -5.50 -11.30
C THR A 270 -0.09 -5.06 -9.86
N LYS A 271 -0.18 -3.75 -9.59
CA LYS A 271 -0.13 -3.21 -8.22
C LYS A 271 -1.23 -3.78 -7.34
N CYS A 272 -2.47 -3.85 -7.83
CA CYS A 272 -3.60 -4.42 -7.10
C CYS A 272 -3.37 -5.90 -6.76
N ALA A 273 -3.00 -6.70 -7.75
CA ALA A 273 -2.73 -8.13 -7.58
C ALA A 273 -1.61 -8.37 -6.56
N LEU A 274 -0.49 -7.66 -6.66
CA LEU A 274 0.62 -7.75 -5.71
C LEU A 274 0.22 -7.32 -4.30
N LYS A 275 -0.59 -6.27 -4.15
CA LYS A 275 -1.05 -5.78 -2.83
C LYS A 275 -1.82 -6.87 -2.08
N PHE A 276 -2.74 -7.55 -2.76
CA PHE A 276 -3.50 -8.68 -2.21
C PHE A 276 -2.64 -9.94 -2.02
N ALA A 277 -1.81 -10.28 -3.00
CA ALA A 277 -0.98 -11.48 -2.97
C ALA A 277 0.05 -11.44 -1.83
N ASN A 278 0.66 -10.28 -1.57
CA ASN A 278 1.59 -10.07 -0.45
C ASN A 278 0.94 -10.27 0.93
N LYS A 279 -0.38 -10.14 1.03
CA LYS A 279 -1.14 -10.39 2.27
C LYS A 279 -1.83 -11.76 2.29
N ASN A 280 -1.55 -12.62 1.32
CA ASN A 280 -2.23 -13.91 1.12
C ASN A 280 -3.77 -13.78 1.05
N ALA A 281 -4.26 -12.66 0.50
CA ALA A 281 -5.69 -12.33 0.45
C ALA A 281 -6.23 -12.50 -0.98
N GLN A 282 -7.45 -13.04 -1.11
CA GLN A 282 -8.15 -13.19 -2.40
C GLN A 282 -7.33 -13.90 -3.50
N ILE A 283 -6.48 -14.85 -3.09
CA ILE A 283 -5.54 -15.57 -3.96
C ILE A 283 -6.24 -16.31 -5.11
N ASN A 284 -7.46 -16.80 -4.88
CA ASN A 284 -8.26 -17.46 -5.92
C ASN A 284 -8.66 -16.53 -7.08
N ILE A 285 -8.56 -15.20 -6.93
CA ILE A 285 -8.80 -14.23 -8.00
C ILE A 285 -7.47 -13.67 -8.51
N VAL A 286 -6.58 -13.25 -7.62
CA VAL A 286 -5.36 -12.55 -8.03
C VAL A 286 -4.34 -13.46 -8.70
N MET A 287 -4.15 -14.70 -8.19
CA MET A 287 -3.15 -15.61 -8.77
C MET A 287 -3.52 -16.06 -10.18
N PRO A 288 -4.77 -16.43 -10.52
CA PRO A 288 -5.13 -16.74 -11.90
C PRO A 288 -4.86 -15.58 -12.85
N TRP A 289 -5.10 -14.33 -12.44
CA TRP A 289 -4.74 -13.16 -13.24
C TRP A 289 -3.22 -13.02 -13.40
N MET A 290 -2.45 -13.16 -12.31
CA MET A 290 -0.99 -13.11 -12.32
C MET A 290 -0.37 -14.20 -13.21
N ILE A 291 -0.86 -15.43 -13.14
CA ILE A 291 -0.41 -16.54 -13.99
C ILE A 291 -0.69 -16.22 -15.46
N ASN A 292 -1.90 -15.74 -15.78
CA ASN A 292 -2.28 -15.36 -17.14
C ASN A 292 -1.48 -14.16 -17.68
N TYR A 293 -0.93 -13.31 -16.82
CA TYR A 293 -0.02 -12.22 -17.25
C TYR A 293 1.16 -12.76 -18.06
N PHE A 294 1.70 -13.93 -17.68
CA PHE A 294 2.86 -14.54 -18.32
C PHE A 294 2.57 -15.26 -19.64
N LYS A 295 1.31 -15.32 -20.11
CA LYS A 295 0.99 -15.74 -21.49
C LYS A 295 1.59 -14.80 -22.54
N ARG A 296 1.87 -13.55 -22.15
CA ARG A 296 2.33 -12.51 -23.06
C ARG A 296 3.78 -12.73 -23.43
N SER A 297 4.07 -12.62 -24.72
CA SER A 297 5.42 -12.71 -25.26
C SER A 297 6.34 -11.70 -24.58
N LYS A 298 7.59 -12.10 -24.31
CA LYS A 298 8.64 -11.17 -23.85
C LYS A 298 8.86 -10.12 -24.95
N PHE A 299 8.43 -8.88 -24.72
CA PHE A 299 8.72 -7.76 -25.63
C PHE A 299 10.19 -7.33 -25.51
N ALA A 300 10.69 -6.63 -26.53
CA ALA A 300 12.04 -6.06 -26.51
C ALA A 300 12.22 -4.94 -25.46
N ASN A 301 11.11 -4.38 -24.95
CA ASN A 301 11.11 -3.30 -23.95
C ASN A 301 11.10 -3.85 -22.52
N ILE A 302 11.63 -3.07 -21.58
CA ILE A 302 11.67 -3.40 -20.16
C ILE A 302 10.24 -3.46 -19.59
N ASP A 303 9.78 -4.65 -19.21
CA ASP A 303 8.50 -4.86 -18.52
C ASP A 303 8.72 -4.91 -16.99
N LEU A 304 8.57 -3.75 -16.34
CA LEU A 304 8.71 -3.62 -14.89
C LEU A 304 7.62 -4.39 -14.11
N ASN A 305 6.43 -4.56 -14.69
CA ASN A 305 5.34 -5.31 -14.08
C ASN A 305 5.71 -6.79 -14.01
N ARG A 306 6.25 -7.34 -15.12
CA ARG A 306 6.74 -8.72 -15.18
C ARG A 306 7.81 -9.00 -14.14
N TYR A 307 8.79 -8.10 -14.00
CA TYR A 307 9.83 -8.22 -12.97
C TYR A 307 9.24 -8.25 -11.55
N SER A 308 8.28 -7.37 -11.26
CA SER A 308 7.64 -7.29 -9.93
C SER A 308 6.84 -8.55 -9.61
N LEU A 309 6.11 -9.10 -10.58
CA LEU A 309 5.36 -10.35 -10.44
C LEU A 309 6.31 -11.55 -10.25
N GLU A 310 7.34 -11.66 -11.07
CA GLU A 310 8.32 -12.75 -11.02
C GLU A 310 9.08 -12.74 -9.68
N SER A 311 9.52 -11.56 -9.22
CA SER A 311 10.13 -11.37 -7.90
C SER A 311 9.22 -11.85 -6.77
N PHE A 312 7.93 -11.50 -6.80
CA PHE A 312 6.97 -11.99 -5.81
C PHE A 312 6.82 -13.52 -5.85
N LEU A 313 6.65 -14.12 -7.04
CA LEU A 313 6.48 -15.56 -7.19
C LEU A 313 7.70 -16.34 -6.67
N LEU A 314 8.91 -15.82 -6.88
CA LEU A 314 10.15 -16.42 -6.40
C LEU A 314 10.34 -16.26 -4.88
N THR A 315 9.96 -15.13 -4.31
CA THR A 315 10.33 -14.78 -2.91
C THR A 315 9.26 -15.09 -1.85
N ASN A 316 7.98 -15.15 -2.21
CA ASN A 316 6.91 -15.43 -1.23
C ASN A 316 6.99 -16.85 -0.66
N ASN A 317 6.49 -17.10 0.55
CA ASN A 317 6.56 -18.43 1.20
C ASN A 317 5.19 -19.01 1.54
N PHE A 318 4.13 -18.62 0.81
CA PHE A 318 2.78 -19.09 1.10
C PHE A 318 2.51 -20.44 0.41
N ASP A 319 2.16 -21.48 1.18
CA ASP A 319 1.98 -22.84 0.66
C ASP A 319 0.86 -22.97 -0.38
N ASN A 320 -0.25 -22.23 -0.19
CA ASN A 320 -1.33 -22.17 -1.16
C ASN A 320 -0.88 -21.53 -2.48
N ILE A 321 -0.05 -20.50 -2.44
CA ILE A 321 0.52 -19.87 -3.64
C ILE A 321 1.52 -20.82 -4.31
N ASN A 322 2.40 -21.47 -3.54
CA ASN A 322 3.32 -22.48 -4.06
C ASN A 322 2.58 -23.62 -4.77
N LYS A 323 1.45 -24.06 -4.20
CA LYS A 323 0.59 -25.06 -4.86
C LYS A 323 0.06 -24.55 -6.20
N MET A 324 -0.44 -23.31 -6.27
CA MET A 324 -0.92 -22.72 -7.53
C MET A 324 0.20 -22.54 -8.56
N ILE A 325 1.43 -22.21 -8.12
CA ILE A 325 2.61 -22.18 -8.99
C ILE A 325 2.88 -23.58 -9.58
N CYS A 326 2.78 -24.63 -8.76
CA CYS A 326 2.93 -26.01 -9.25
C CYS A 326 1.82 -26.37 -10.24
N ASP A 327 0.56 -26.10 -9.88
CA ASP A 327 -0.62 -26.42 -10.69
C ASP A 327 -0.61 -25.70 -12.06
N ALA A 328 0.06 -24.55 -12.17
CA ALA A 328 0.24 -23.81 -13.43
C ALA A 328 1.00 -24.62 -14.51
N ILE A 329 1.75 -25.66 -14.13
CA ILE A 329 2.39 -26.55 -15.10
C ILE A 329 1.37 -27.34 -15.94
N CYS A 330 0.13 -27.44 -15.49
CA CYS A 330 -0.94 -28.10 -16.23
C CYS A 330 -1.74 -27.12 -17.11
N ASP A 331 -1.32 -25.86 -17.26
CA ASP A 331 -2.01 -24.88 -18.11
C ASP A 331 -2.01 -25.33 -19.58
N LYS A 332 -3.02 -24.90 -20.34
CA LYS A 332 -3.14 -25.22 -21.77
C LYS A 332 -2.08 -24.48 -22.60
N ASP A 333 -1.63 -23.32 -22.13
CA ASP A 333 -0.64 -22.49 -22.80
C ASP A 333 0.79 -22.95 -22.47
N ALA A 334 1.57 -23.25 -23.50
CA ALA A 334 2.95 -23.71 -23.34
C ALA A 334 3.88 -22.63 -22.77
N HIS A 335 3.59 -21.34 -22.99
CA HIS A 335 4.40 -20.25 -22.44
C HIS A 335 4.25 -20.13 -20.93
N ILE A 336 3.05 -20.41 -20.39
CA ILE A 336 2.86 -20.52 -18.94
C ILE A 336 3.66 -21.71 -18.41
N ARG A 337 3.51 -22.89 -19.01
CA ARG A 337 4.20 -24.09 -18.54
C ARG A 337 5.72 -23.91 -18.55
N GLU A 338 6.27 -23.35 -19.62
CA GLU A 338 7.68 -22.98 -19.72
C GLU A 338 8.11 -22.04 -18.58
N HIS A 339 7.39 -20.94 -18.39
CA HIS A 339 7.76 -19.95 -17.38
C HIS A 339 7.65 -20.49 -15.95
N PHE A 340 6.57 -21.21 -15.64
CA PHE A 340 6.34 -21.74 -14.30
C PHE A 340 7.23 -22.95 -13.98
N ALA A 341 7.67 -23.74 -14.97
CA ALA A 341 8.73 -24.73 -14.77
C ALA A 341 10.03 -24.08 -14.27
N ASN A 342 10.43 -22.95 -14.88
CA ASN A 342 11.61 -22.20 -14.44
C ASN A 342 11.46 -21.69 -13.01
N ILE A 343 10.31 -21.08 -12.67
CA ILE A 343 10.02 -20.62 -11.30
C ILE A 343 10.09 -21.80 -10.30
N ILE A 344 9.48 -22.95 -10.64
CA ILE A 344 9.49 -24.14 -9.78
C ILE A 344 10.92 -24.62 -9.50
N GLY A 345 11.75 -24.69 -10.54
CA GLY A 345 13.15 -25.12 -10.45
C GLY A 345 14.03 -24.16 -9.65
N GLU A 346 13.87 -22.85 -9.86
CA GLU A 346 14.61 -21.80 -9.15
C GLU A 346 14.18 -21.72 -7.68
N LYS A 347 12.87 -21.77 -7.41
CA LYS A 347 12.30 -21.72 -6.06
C LYS A 347 12.46 -23.01 -5.27
N LYS A 348 12.89 -24.11 -5.91
CA LYS A 348 13.05 -25.44 -5.29
C LYS A 348 11.75 -26.02 -4.72
N LEU A 349 10.66 -25.96 -5.48
CA LEU A 349 9.39 -26.56 -5.07
C LEU A 349 9.40 -28.09 -5.27
N TYR A 350 9.99 -28.82 -4.31
CA TYR A 350 10.18 -30.28 -4.39
C TYR A 350 8.87 -31.09 -4.55
N ASN A 351 7.74 -30.57 -4.10
CA ASN A 351 6.45 -31.24 -4.24
C ASN A 351 5.96 -31.28 -5.70
N ALA A 352 6.58 -30.51 -6.61
CA ALA A 352 6.20 -30.45 -8.02
C ALA A 352 6.76 -31.61 -8.86
N LYS A 353 7.65 -32.45 -8.33
CA LYS A 353 8.37 -33.48 -9.11
C LYS A 353 7.43 -34.43 -9.87
N ASP A 354 6.39 -34.94 -9.21
CA ASP A 354 5.43 -35.85 -9.82
C ASP A 354 4.62 -35.16 -10.93
N LEU A 355 4.24 -33.90 -10.70
CA LEU A 355 3.44 -33.11 -11.63
C LEU A 355 4.25 -32.73 -12.87
N LEU A 356 5.49 -32.22 -12.68
CA LEU A 356 6.45 -31.95 -13.75
C LEU A 356 6.70 -33.20 -14.59
N SER A 357 6.97 -34.33 -13.94
CA SER A 357 7.24 -35.58 -14.63
C SER A 357 6.03 -36.09 -15.42
N SER A 358 4.82 -35.96 -14.88
CA SER A 358 3.59 -36.38 -15.57
C SER A 358 3.29 -35.48 -16.76
N GLN A 359 3.46 -34.17 -16.60
CA GLN A 359 3.30 -33.19 -17.66
C GLN A 359 4.33 -33.37 -18.78
N LEU A 360 5.59 -33.69 -18.44
CA LEU A 360 6.64 -33.94 -19.43
C LEU A 360 6.22 -35.02 -20.42
N LEU A 361 5.68 -36.14 -19.93
CA LEU A 361 5.32 -37.28 -20.78
C LEU A 361 4.29 -36.95 -21.87
N CYS A 362 3.46 -35.92 -21.68
CA CYS A 362 2.48 -35.47 -22.66
C CYS A 362 2.83 -34.11 -23.29
N GLU A 363 4.00 -33.53 -22.98
CA GLU A 363 4.42 -32.23 -23.47
C GLU A 363 4.79 -32.30 -24.96
N LYS A 364 4.24 -31.35 -25.73
CA LYS A 364 4.46 -31.22 -27.18
C LYS A 364 5.35 -30.04 -27.53
N ASN A 365 5.42 -29.03 -26.67
CA ASN A 365 6.24 -27.85 -26.91
C ASN A 365 7.66 -28.06 -26.36
N TYR A 366 8.67 -27.93 -27.22
CA TYR A 366 10.07 -28.20 -26.87
C TYR A 366 10.69 -27.21 -25.89
N TYR A 367 10.25 -25.95 -25.87
CA TYR A 367 10.73 -24.95 -24.89
C TYR A 367 10.17 -25.24 -23.49
N SER A 368 8.87 -25.56 -23.42
CA SER A 368 8.23 -26.02 -22.18
C SER A 368 8.88 -27.32 -21.67
N ALA A 369 9.07 -28.31 -22.55
CA ALA A 369 9.72 -29.58 -22.19
C ALA A 369 11.15 -29.37 -21.66
N ALA A 370 11.95 -28.53 -22.32
CA ALA A 370 13.30 -28.21 -21.85
C ALA A 370 13.28 -27.59 -20.44
N SER A 371 12.40 -26.60 -20.19
CA SER A 371 12.28 -25.96 -18.87
C SER A 371 11.79 -26.96 -17.80
N ILE A 372 10.87 -27.87 -18.14
CA ILE A 372 10.41 -28.94 -17.23
C ILE A 372 11.56 -29.89 -16.88
N ILE A 373 12.36 -30.30 -17.86
CA ILE A 373 13.52 -31.18 -17.66
C ILE A 373 14.57 -30.50 -16.77
N GLU A 374 14.86 -29.22 -17.00
CA GLU A 374 15.75 -28.45 -16.13
C GLU A 374 15.23 -28.37 -14.71
N ALA A 375 13.94 -28.10 -14.53
CA ALA A 375 13.29 -28.06 -13.22
C ALA A 375 13.43 -29.41 -12.49
N LEU A 376 13.21 -30.54 -13.17
CA LEU A 376 13.42 -31.87 -12.59
C LEU A 376 14.88 -32.09 -12.14
N GLY A 377 15.85 -31.62 -12.94
CA GLY A 377 17.27 -31.62 -12.58
C GLY A 377 17.57 -30.75 -11.36
N GLU A 378 17.03 -29.54 -11.31
CA GLU A 378 17.16 -28.58 -10.22
C GLU A 378 16.54 -29.08 -8.90
N LEU A 379 15.48 -29.88 -8.97
CA LEU A 379 14.81 -30.51 -7.84
C LEU A 379 15.45 -31.84 -7.41
N ARG A 380 16.49 -32.31 -8.11
CA ARG A 380 17.13 -33.62 -7.90
C ARG A 380 16.11 -34.77 -7.92
N ALA A 381 15.26 -34.81 -8.93
CA ALA A 381 14.24 -35.84 -9.13
C ALA A 381 14.84 -37.13 -9.73
N THR A 382 15.75 -37.80 -8.99
CA THR A 382 16.46 -39.01 -9.45
C THR A 382 15.52 -40.14 -9.85
N GLU A 383 14.38 -40.23 -9.15
CA GLU A 383 13.31 -41.19 -9.41
C GLU A 383 12.55 -40.95 -10.72
N LYS A 384 12.79 -39.82 -11.41
CA LYS A 384 12.11 -39.43 -12.66
C LYS A 384 13.01 -39.48 -13.89
N VAL A 385 14.25 -39.95 -13.76
CA VAL A 385 15.21 -40.04 -14.88
C VAL A 385 14.67 -40.90 -16.03
N GLU A 386 14.01 -42.01 -15.72
CA GLU A 386 13.40 -42.88 -16.74
C GLU A 386 12.37 -42.13 -17.60
N ASN A 387 11.55 -41.28 -17.00
CA ASN A 387 10.53 -40.50 -17.71
C ASN A 387 11.16 -39.43 -18.63
N ILE A 388 12.29 -38.84 -18.23
CA ILE A 388 13.04 -37.90 -19.07
C ILE A 388 13.57 -38.63 -20.31
N LEU A 389 14.25 -39.77 -20.12
CA LEU A 389 14.81 -40.57 -21.22
C LEU A 389 13.72 -41.09 -22.15
N LEU A 390 12.60 -41.55 -21.57
CA LEU A 390 11.45 -42.03 -22.30
C LEU A 390 10.89 -40.93 -23.22
N TRP A 391 10.70 -39.71 -22.71
CA TRP A 391 10.22 -38.60 -23.52
C TRP A 391 11.20 -38.23 -24.64
N ILE A 392 12.52 -38.25 -24.37
CA ILE A 392 13.52 -37.99 -25.40
C ILE A 392 13.47 -39.03 -26.51
N GLU A 393 13.41 -40.33 -26.19
CA GLU A 393 13.36 -41.37 -27.22
C GLU A 393 12.09 -41.27 -28.08
N HIS A 394 10.94 -40.92 -27.49
CA HIS A 394 9.70 -40.69 -28.25
C HIS A 394 9.80 -39.50 -29.23
N ASN A 395 10.52 -38.44 -28.86
CA ASN A 395 10.62 -37.20 -29.66
C ASN A 395 11.93 -37.10 -30.48
N LYS A 396 12.84 -38.07 -30.35
CA LYS A 396 14.20 -38.04 -30.91
C LYS A 396 14.26 -37.70 -32.39
N ARG A 397 13.43 -38.38 -33.20
CA ARG A 397 13.40 -38.17 -34.66
C ARG A 397 13.03 -36.75 -35.03
N ASP A 398 12.06 -36.16 -34.31
CA ASP A 398 11.57 -34.82 -34.59
C ASP A 398 12.52 -33.73 -34.06
N ILE A 399 13.12 -33.94 -32.88
CA ILE A 399 14.15 -33.03 -32.35
C ILE A 399 15.32 -32.90 -33.33
N LEU A 400 15.78 -34.02 -33.92
CA LEU A 400 16.89 -34.03 -34.87
C LEU A 400 16.51 -33.42 -36.23
N SER A 401 15.30 -33.70 -36.74
CA SER A 401 14.85 -33.15 -38.03
C SER A 401 14.60 -31.64 -37.96
N THR A 402 14.04 -31.16 -36.85
CA THR A 402 13.73 -29.73 -36.62
C THR A 402 14.93 -28.92 -36.12
N LYS A 403 16.07 -29.57 -35.87
CA LYS A 403 17.28 -28.97 -35.29
C LYS A 403 17.03 -28.32 -33.91
N SER A 404 16.09 -28.85 -33.13
CA SER A 404 15.79 -28.39 -31.76
C SER A 404 16.82 -28.90 -30.74
N HIS A 405 18.11 -28.79 -31.07
CA HIS A 405 19.21 -29.39 -30.29
C HIS A 405 19.34 -28.81 -28.87
N PHE A 406 18.83 -27.60 -28.63
CA PHE A 406 18.81 -26.99 -27.30
C PHE A 406 18.18 -27.92 -26.26
N VAL A 407 17.12 -28.66 -26.60
CA VAL A 407 16.45 -29.61 -25.69
C VAL A 407 17.41 -30.69 -25.19
N LEU A 408 18.27 -31.21 -26.08
CA LEU A 408 19.27 -32.23 -25.73
C LEU A 408 20.33 -31.66 -24.79
N LYS A 409 20.74 -30.40 -25.00
CA LYS A 409 21.67 -29.68 -24.12
C LYS A 409 21.09 -29.51 -22.72
N HIS A 410 19.85 -29.03 -22.61
CA HIS A 410 19.14 -28.90 -21.32
C HIS A 410 18.95 -30.26 -20.64
N THR A 411 18.67 -31.31 -21.41
CA THR A 411 18.55 -32.68 -20.90
C THR A 411 19.87 -33.18 -20.32
N TYR A 412 20.99 -32.97 -21.02
CA TYR A 412 22.30 -33.32 -20.49
C TYR A 412 22.61 -32.58 -19.18
N ILE A 413 22.35 -31.27 -19.12
CA ILE A 413 22.55 -30.46 -17.91
C ILE A 413 21.72 -30.98 -16.73
N ALA A 414 20.45 -31.33 -16.98
CA ALA A 414 19.58 -31.92 -15.97
C ALA A 414 20.09 -33.30 -15.53
N LEU A 415 20.41 -34.20 -16.46
CA LEU A 415 20.92 -35.54 -16.16
C LEU A 415 22.23 -35.47 -15.37
N ALA A 416 23.13 -34.52 -15.65
CA ALA A 416 24.36 -34.35 -14.89
C ALA A 416 24.12 -34.04 -13.40
N LYS A 417 22.95 -33.47 -13.05
CA LYS A 417 22.52 -33.24 -11.66
C LYS A 417 21.81 -34.46 -11.03
N LEU A 418 21.32 -35.38 -11.85
CA LEU A 418 20.51 -36.53 -11.44
C LEU A 418 21.33 -37.82 -11.37
N ASP A 419 22.05 -38.15 -12.44
CA ASP A 419 22.90 -39.34 -12.55
C ASP A 419 24.02 -39.09 -13.58
N ILE A 420 25.26 -39.09 -13.09
CA ILE A 420 26.44 -38.76 -13.90
C ILE A 420 26.77 -39.84 -14.93
N GLN A 421 26.47 -41.11 -14.66
CA GLN A 421 26.75 -42.21 -15.58
C GLN A 421 25.79 -42.14 -16.76
N ILE A 422 24.50 -41.93 -16.48
CA ILE A 422 23.47 -41.73 -17.51
C ILE A 422 23.76 -40.47 -18.32
N ALA A 423 24.18 -39.38 -17.68
CA ALA A 423 24.55 -38.15 -18.40
C ALA A 423 25.71 -38.35 -19.38
N ASN A 424 26.74 -39.11 -18.98
CA ASN A 424 27.88 -39.43 -19.84
C ASN A 424 27.48 -40.30 -21.04
N GLN A 425 26.61 -41.30 -20.82
CA GLN A 425 26.06 -42.11 -21.90
C GLN A 425 25.24 -41.25 -22.87
N PHE A 426 24.35 -40.41 -22.34
CA PHE A 426 23.54 -39.49 -23.12
C PHE A 426 24.39 -38.55 -23.98
N LYS A 427 25.49 -38.02 -23.41
CA LYS A 427 26.44 -37.18 -24.13
C LYS A 427 27.13 -37.93 -25.28
N ALA A 428 27.47 -39.20 -25.09
CA ALA A 428 28.04 -40.03 -26.16
C ALA A 428 27.05 -40.22 -27.32
N ASP A 429 25.78 -40.48 -27.00
CA ASP A 429 24.72 -40.72 -28.00
C ASP A 429 24.37 -39.48 -28.83
N PHE A 430 24.55 -38.27 -28.27
CA PHE A 430 24.23 -36.98 -28.90
C PHE A 430 25.44 -36.02 -29.01
N CYS A 431 26.65 -36.57 -29.10
CA CYS A 431 27.91 -35.80 -29.01
C CYS A 431 27.99 -34.63 -30.01
N ASN A 432 27.43 -34.80 -31.21
CA ASN A 432 27.44 -33.79 -32.27
C ASN A 432 26.41 -32.66 -32.05
N GLN A 433 25.42 -32.87 -31.18
CA GLN A 433 24.30 -31.94 -30.95
C GLN A 433 24.44 -31.15 -29.65
N ILE A 434 25.24 -31.63 -28.69
CA ILE A 434 25.43 -31.01 -27.36
C ILE A 434 26.67 -30.09 -27.32
N SER A 435 27.59 -30.21 -28.29
CA SER A 435 28.89 -29.54 -28.30
C SER A 435 28.89 -28.12 -28.89
N ASP A 436 27.76 -27.67 -29.45
CA ASP A 436 27.48 -26.28 -29.86
C ASP A 436 26.53 -25.60 -28.83
#